data_AF-A0A7S2J698-F1
#
_entry.id   AF-A0A7S2J698-F1
#
_cell.length_a   1.000
_cell.length_b   1.000
_cell.length_c   1.000
_cell.angle_alpha   90.00
_cell.angle_beta   90.00
_cell.angle_gamma   90.00
#
_symmetry.space_group_name_H-M   'P 1'
#
loop_
_entity.id
_entity.type
_entity.pdbx_description
1 polymer ?
#
loop_
_entity_poly.entity_id
_entity_poly.type
_entity_poly.pdbx_seq_one_letter_code
_entity_poly.pdbx_strand_id
1 'polypeptide(L)'
;AMAAHKRLGDCKKAISVLNKPVEMAMRLRVQYKGAEGQAKTALESRLKGAENDRDGALNAATETILNMDDGDISERTRDCVKDVHTRGQFHFEDKETFGEYMQVLQRANQAIFADQKKLLERIKAIKKAAKADQQQAVPAAVAEAPAGPEATATAGGAAAVAA
;
A
#
# COMPACT_ATOMS: atom_id res chain seq x y z
N ALA A 1 -2.06 -4.79 10.23
CA ALA A 1 -0.80 -4.01 10.07
C ALA A 1 0.02 -4.38 8.83
N MET A 2 1.03 -5.29 8.82
CA MET A 2 1.86 -5.52 7.61
C MET A 2 1.05 -5.95 6.36
N ALA A 3 0.03 -6.80 6.54
CA ALA A 3 -0.89 -7.18 5.46
C ALA A 3 -1.70 -5.99 4.92
N ALA A 4 -2.16 -5.09 5.80
CA ALA A 4 -2.87 -3.87 5.43
C ALA A 4 -1.97 -2.88 4.68
N HIS A 5 -0.70 -2.75 5.07
CA HIS A 5 0.28 -1.96 4.31
C HIS A 5 0.44 -2.47 2.87
N LYS A 6 0.51 -3.80 2.69
CA LYS A 6 0.60 -4.42 1.36
C LYS A 6 -0.68 -4.16 0.55
N ARG A 7 -1.87 -4.35 1.15
CA ARG A 7 -3.16 -4.07 0.49
C ARG A 7 -3.29 -2.61 0.03
N LEU A 8 -2.88 -1.64 0.85
CA LEU A 8 -2.85 -0.22 0.45
C LEU A 8 -1.89 0.03 -0.72
N GLY A 9 -0.73 -0.64 -0.72
CA GLY A 9 0.21 -0.57 -1.84
C GLY A 9 -0.34 -1.15 -3.14
N ASP A 10 -1.04 -2.28 -3.06
CA ASP A 10 -1.68 -2.92 -4.21
C ASP A 10 -2.84 -2.06 -4.75
N CYS A 11 -3.65 -1.46 -3.87
CA CYS A 11 -4.70 -0.51 -4.29
C CYS A 11 -4.14 0.77 -4.92
N LYS A 12 -3.08 1.36 -4.35
CA LYS A 12 -2.41 2.54 -4.93
C LYS A 12 -1.98 2.28 -6.38
N LYS A 13 -1.43 1.09 -6.65
CA LYS A 13 -1.05 0.68 -8.01
C LYS A 13 -2.28 0.55 -8.91
N ALA A 14 -3.35 -0.08 -8.40
CA ALA A 14 -4.61 -0.22 -9.13
C ALA A 14 -5.19 1.15 -9.53
N ILE A 15 -5.24 2.11 -8.59
CA ILE A 15 -5.73 3.48 -8.86
C ILE A 15 -4.85 4.21 -9.88
N SER A 16 -3.54 3.99 -9.84
CA SER A 16 -2.59 4.60 -10.77
C SER A 16 -2.77 4.12 -12.22
N VAL A 17 -3.33 2.92 -12.43
CA VAL A 17 -3.60 2.38 -13.78
C VAL A 17 -5.02 2.65 -14.28
N LEU A 18 -5.92 3.21 -13.45
CA LEU A 18 -7.31 3.53 -13.82
C LEU A 18 -7.44 4.61 -14.90
N ASN A 19 -6.41 5.45 -15.08
CA ASN A 19 -6.47 6.55 -16.04
C ASN A 19 -6.75 6.04 -17.47
N LYS A 20 -6.01 5.01 -17.90
CA LYS A 20 -6.06 4.49 -19.27
C LYS A 20 -7.43 3.90 -19.68
N PRO A 21 -8.08 3.01 -18.90
CA PRO A 21 -9.39 2.48 -19.28
C PRO A 21 -10.48 3.56 -19.28
N VAL A 22 -10.44 4.53 -18.36
CA VAL A 22 -11.40 5.65 -18.34
C VAL A 22 -11.20 6.57 -19.55
N GLU A 23 -9.95 6.91 -19.88
CA GLU A 23 -9.63 7.71 -21.07
C GLU A 23 -10.06 7.02 -22.38
N MET A 24 -9.88 5.70 -22.46
CA MET A 24 -10.27 4.91 -23.64
C MET A 24 -11.78 4.94 -23.85
N ALA A 25 -12.57 4.74 -22.78
CA ALA A 25 -14.03 4.83 -22.84
C ALA A 25 -14.51 6.23 -23.26
N MET A 26 -13.91 7.29 -22.70
CA MET A 26 -14.17 8.68 -23.10
C MET A 26 -13.88 8.90 -24.60
N ARG A 27 -12.70 8.49 -25.07
CA ARG A 27 -12.28 8.69 -26.47
C ARG A 27 -13.22 7.99 -27.45
N LEU A 28 -13.60 6.75 -27.15
CA LEU A 28 -14.56 6.01 -27.97
C LEU A 28 -15.95 6.62 -27.94
N ARG A 29 -16.39 7.20 -26.80
CA ARG A 29 -17.67 7.90 -26.70
C ARG A 29 -17.71 9.14 -27.57
N VAL A 30 -16.64 9.93 -27.59
CA VAL A 30 -16.52 11.11 -28.48
C VAL A 30 -16.57 10.68 -29.95
N GLN A 31 -15.88 9.60 -30.32
CA GLN A 31 -15.91 9.06 -31.69
C GLN A 31 -17.30 8.54 -32.06
N TYR A 32 -17.97 7.84 -31.14
CA TYR A 32 -19.33 7.33 -31.34
C TYR A 32 -20.35 8.44 -31.58
N LYS A 33 -20.25 9.57 -30.85
CA LYS A 33 -21.14 10.73 -31.00
C LYS A 33 -21.08 11.36 -32.40
N GLY A 34 -19.93 11.29 -33.06
CA GLY A 34 -19.72 11.82 -34.42
C GLY A 34 -19.86 10.78 -35.54
N ALA A 35 -20.24 9.54 -35.23
CA ALA A 35 -20.29 8.46 -36.21
C ALA A 35 -21.71 8.20 -36.73
N GLU A 36 -21.82 7.89 -38.02
CA GLU A 36 -23.07 7.55 -38.70
C GLU A 36 -22.98 6.19 -39.42
N GLY A 37 -24.14 5.62 -39.77
CA GLY A 37 -24.24 4.38 -40.55
C GLY A 37 -23.50 3.18 -39.93
N GLN A 38 -22.82 2.39 -40.77
CA GLN A 38 -22.11 1.18 -40.34
C GLN A 38 -20.96 1.46 -39.36
N ALA A 39 -20.36 2.65 -39.42
CA ALA A 39 -19.30 3.04 -38.49
C ALA A 39 -19.83 3.19 -37.06
N LYS A 40 -21.08 3.63 -36.89
CA LYS A 40 -21.74 3.78 -35.59
C LYS A 40 -21.93 2.42 -34.91
N THR A 41 -22.43 1.42 -35.62
CA THR A 41 -22.63 0.07 -35.09
C THR A 41 -21.31 -0.60 -34.69
N ALA A 42 -20.25 -0.41 -35.48
CA ALA A 42 -18.92 -0.92 -35.13
C ALA A 42 -18.34 -0.24 -33.88
N LEU A 43 -18.54 1.07 -33.73
CA LEU A 43 -18.11 1.83 -32.56
C LEU A 43 -18.93 1.51 -31.31
N GLU A 44 -20.21 1.17 -31.46
CA GLU A 44 -21.08 0.78 -30.35
C GLU A 44 -20.53 -0.45 -29.61
N SER A 45 -20.19 -1.51 -30.35
CA SER A 45 -19.61 -2.71 -29.75
C SER A 45 -18.26 -2.44 -29.07
N ARG A 46 -17.45 -1.54 -29.64
CA ARG A 46 -16.14 -1.16 -29.05
C ARG A 46 -16.31 -0.31 -27.81
N LEU A 47 -17.24 0.63 -27.82
CA LEU A 47 -17.57 1.49 -26.68
C LEU A 47 -18.05 0.64 -25.51
N LYS A 48 -18.99 -0.29 -25.75
CA LYS A 48 -19.48 -1.20 -24.72
C LYS A 48 -18.37 -2.05 -24.11
N GLY A 49 -17.43 -2.53 -24.93
CA GLY A 49 -16.24 -3.25 -24.45
C GLY A 49 -15.37 -2.38 -23.54
N ALA A 50 -15.06 -1.16 -23.97
CA ALA A 50 -14.25 -0.22 -23.19
C ALA A 50 -14.93 0.23 -21.89
N GLU A 51 -16.26 0.38 -21.87
CA GLU A 51 -17.03 0.66 -20.66
C GLU A 51 -16.99 -0.51 -19.68
N ASN A 52 -17.12 -1.75 -20.17
CA ASN A 52 -16.98 -2.94 -19.33
C ASN A 52 -15.56 -3.05 -18.73
N ASP A 53 -14.52 -2.79 -19.53
CA ASP A 53 -13.13 -2.79 -19.05
C ASP A 53 -12.89 -1.70 -17.99
N ARG A 54 -13.46 -0.50 -18.22
CA ARG A 54 -13.44 0.61 -17.28
C ARG A 54 -14.11 0.24 -15.97
N ASP A 55 -15.33 -0.28 -16.03
CA ASP A 55 -16.12 -0.59 -14.85
C ASP A 55 -15.52 -1.76 -14.07
N GLY A 56 -14.99 -2.77 -14.77
CA GLY A 56 -14.23 -3.86 -14.17
C GLY A 56 -12.99 -3.37 -13.44
N ALA A 57 -12.22 -2.46 -14.05
CA ALA A 57 -11.04 -1.87 -13.42
C ALA A 57 -11.41 -1.01 -12.21
N LEU A 58 -12.47 -0.20 -12.29
CA LEU A 58 -12.98 0.62 -11.18
C LEU A 58 -13.43 -0.24 -10.00
N ASN A 59 -14.20 -1.30 -10.26
CA ASN A 59 -14.65 -2.23 -9.22
C ASN A 59 -13.46 -2.91 -8.55
N ALA A 60 -12.53 -3.48 -9.33
CA ALA A 60 -11.35 -4.15 -8.80
C ALA A 60 -10.48 -3.22 -7.93
N ALA A 61 -10.30 -1.96 -8.35
CA ALA A 61 -9.49 -0.99 -7.62
C ALA A 61 -10.14 -0.57 -6.29
N THR A 62 -11.48 -0.52 -6.22
CA THR A 62 -12.22 0.06 -5.10
C THR A 62 -12.65 -0.99 -4.07
N GLU A 63 -13.01 -2.21 -4.50
CA GLU A 63 -13.36 -3.34 -3.60
C GLU A 63 -12.24 -3.66 -2.62
N THR A 64 -10.98 -3.51 -3.04
CA THR A 64 -9.81 -3.80 -2.18
C THR A 64 -9.76 -2.88 -0.95
N ILE A 65 -10.18 -1.62 -1.07
CA ILE A 65 -10.18 -0.64 0.04
C ILE A 65 -11.49 -0.69 0.82
N LEU A 66 -12.63 -0.87 0.14
CA LEU A 66 -13.93 -0.88 0.81
C LEU A 66 -14.06 -2.02 1.84
N ASN A 67 -13.33 -3.11 1.64
CA ASN A 67 -13.30 -4.25 2.57
C ASN A 67 -12.18 -4.18 3.63
N MET A 68 -11.47 -3.05 3.76
CA MET A 68 -10.48 -2.87 4.83
C MET A 68 -11.12 -2.38 6.13
N ASP A 69 -10.54 -2.77 7.26
CA ASP A 69 -10.96 -2.35 8.59
C ASP A 69 -10.72 -0.84 8.83
N ASP A 70 -11.62 -0.21 9.59
CA ASP A 70 -11.51 1.21 9.97
C ASP A 70 -10.29 1.52 10.86
N GLY A 71 -9.70 0.47 11.46
CA GLY A 71 -8.44 0.57 12.19
C GLY A 71 -7.20 0.66 11.31
N ASP A 72 -7.29 0.31 10.02
CA ASP A 72 -6.19 0.29 9.06
C ASP A 72 -6.24 1.43 8.04
N ILE A 73 -7.44 1.98 7.75
CA ILE A 73 -7.64 3.11 6.83
C ILE A 73 -8.50 4.20 7.45
N SER A 74 -8.28 5.46 7.06
CA SER A 74 -9.14 6.56 7.48
C SER A 74 -10.42 6.63 6.66
N GLU A 75 -11.48 7.18 7.25
CA GLU A 75 -12.75 7.48 6.57
C GLU A 75 -12.53 8.36 5.34
N ARG A 76 -11.63 9.35 5.44
CA ARG A 76 -11.22 10.20 4.32
C ARG A 76 -10.72 9.40 3.11
N THR A 77 -9.89 8.38 3.33
CA THR A 77 -9.39 7.52 2.25
C THR A 77 -10.53 6.71 1.62
N ARG A 78 -11.44 6.20 2.45
CA ARG A 78 -12.62 5.48 1.99
C ARG A 78 -13.50 6.37 1.11
N ASP A 79 -13.74 7.60 1.51
CA ASP A 79 -14.56 8.56 0.75
C ASP A 79 -13.89 8.97 -0.55
N CYS A 80 -12.58 9.26 -0.53
CA CYS A 80 -11.85 9.57 -1.76
C CYS A 80 -11.89 8.41 -2.77
N VAL A 81 -11.89 7.16 -2.31
CA VAL A 81 -11.95 5.98 -3.19
C VAL A 81 -13.38 5.74 -3.71
N LYS A 82 -14.41 6.00 -2.90
CA LYS A 82 -15.81 6.03 -3.37
C LYS A 82 -16.03 7.10 -4.42
N ASP A 83 -15.42 8.28 -4.27
CA ASP A 83 -15.47 9.35 -5.27
C ASP A 83 -14.83 8.93 -6.59
N VAL A 84 -13.70 8.20 -6.55
CA VAL A 84 -13.06 7.63 -7.74
C VAL A 84 -14.00 6.65 -8.44
N HIS A 85 -14.67 5.77 -7.68
CA HIS A 85 -15.63 4.82 -8.24
C HIS A 85 -16.81 5.56 -8.92
N THR A 86 -17.48 6.43 -8.16
CA THR A 86 -18.69 7.13 -8.60
C THR A 86 -18.42 8.03 -9.79
N ARG A 87 -17.34 8.83 -9.75
CA ARG A 87 -17.00 9.73 -10.85
C ARG A 87 -16.35 8.99 -12.03
N GLY A 88 -15.66 7.88 -11.80
CA GLY A 88 -15.06 7.08 -12.87
C GLY A 88 -16.09 6.42 -13.78
N GLN A 89 -17.27 6.10 -13.25
CA GLN A 89 -18.40 5.57 -14.02
C GLN A 89 -19.07 6.63 -14.91
N PHE A 90 -18.79 7.91 -14.68
CA PHE A 90 -19.38 9.00 -15.45
C PHE A 90 -19.05 8.89 -16.95
N HIS A 91 -20.01 9.26 -17.78
CA HIS A 91 -19.87 9.27 -19.23
C HIS A 91 -19.23 10.59 -19.66
N PHE A 92 -17.89 10.66 -19.58
CA PHE A 92 -17.14 11.82 -20.03
C PHE A 92 -17.35 12.06 -21.52
N GLU A 93 -17.88 13.24 -21.87
CA GLU A 93 -18.08 13.67 -23.26
C GLU A 93 -17.05 14.72 -23.72
N ASP A 94 -16.29 15.26 -22.77
CA ASP A 94 -15.35 16.35 -22.97
C ASP A 94 -14.10 16.17 -22.10
N LYS A 95 -13.03 16.91 -22.43
CA LYS A 95 -11.75 16.81 -21.73
C LYS A 95 -11.72 17.54 -20.39
N GLU A 96 -12.63 18.50 -20.18
CA GLU A 96 -12.65 19.30 -18.94
C GLU A 96 -13.18 18.46 -17.79
N THR A 97 -14.30 17.77 -17.99
CA THR A 97 -14.89 16.83 -17.01
C THR A 97 -13.94 15.67 -16.70
N PHE A 98 -13.19 15.19 -17.69
CA PHE A 98 -12.14 14.21 -17.47
C PHE A 98 -10.96 14.77 -16.65
N GLY A 99 -10.60 16.05 -16.86
CA GLY A 99 -9.63 16.77 -16.04
C GLY A 99 -10.05 16.86 -14.58
N GLU A 100 -11.33 17.11 -14.29
CA GLU A 100 -11.86 17.07 -12.92
C GLU A 100 -11.75 15.68 -12.29
N TYR A 101 -11.98 14.62 -13.08
CA TYR A 101 -11.78 13.25 -12.63
C TYR A 101 -10.31 12.94 -12.31
N MET A 102 -9.36 13.49 -13.07
CA MET A 102 -7.93 13.36 -12.74
C MET A 102 -7.59 13.96 -11.37
N GLN A 103 -8.21 15.09 -11.01
CA GLN A 103 -8.03 15.68 -9.69
C GLN A 103 -8.57 14.76 -8.58
N VAL A 104 -9.67 14.04 -8.84
CA VAL A 104 -10.23 13.06 -7.90
C VAL A 104 -9.26 11.89 -7.70
N LEU A 105 -8.70 11.34 -8.78
CA LEU A 105 -7.66 10.30 -8.70
C LEU A 105 -6.43 10.77 -7.90
N GLN A 106 -6.01 12.02 -8.10
CA GLN A 106 -4.87 12.58 -7.37
C GLN A 106 -5.15 12.72 -5.87
N ARG A 107 -6.35 13.18 -5.49
CA ARG A 107 -6.78 13.25 -4.08
C ARG A 107 -6.82 11.87 -3.43
N ALA A 108 -7.35 10.86 -4.12
CA ALA A 108 -7.36 9.48 -3.62
C ALA A 108 -5.93 8.94 -3.42
N ASN A 109 -5.02 9.16 -4.37
CA ASN A 109 -3.61 8.77 -4.23
C ASN A 109 -2.91 9.42 -3.03
N GLN A 110 -3.19 10.70 -2.77
CA GLN A 110 -2.64 11.40 -1.61
C GLN A 110 -3.18 10.85 -0.29
N ALA A 111 -4.49 10.58 -0.21
CA ALA A 111 -5.13 10.02 0.97
C ALA A 111 -4.57 8.63 1.31
N ILE A 112 -4.48 7.75 0.31
CA ILE A 112 -3.89 6.41 0.45
C ILE A 112 -2.44 6.48 0.94
N PHE A 113 -1.65 7.41 0.39
CA PHE A 113 -0.26 7.56 0.81
C PHE A 113 -0.13 8.04 2.25
N ALA A 114 -1.00 8.94 2.71
CA ALA A 114 -1.01 9.40 4.09
C ALA A 114 -1.31 8.25 5.07
N ASP A 115 -2.30 7.41 4.77
CA ASP A 115 -2.63 6.26 5.61
C ASP A 115 -1.57 5.16 5.54
N GLN A 116 -0.97 4.94 4.37
CA GLN A 116 0.17 4.05 4.22
C GLN A 116 1.33 4.46 5.13
N LYS A 117 1.66 5.76 5.19
CA LYS A 117 2.72 6.29 6.05
C LYS A 117 2.42 6.08 7.54
N LYS A 118 1.21 6.45 8.00
CA LYS A 118 0.78 6.25 9.40
C LYS A 118 0.86 4.79 9.81
N LEU A 119 0.45 3.89 8.92
CA LEU A 119 0.45 2.46 9.20
C LEU A 119 1.88 1.90 9.30
N LEU A 120 2.81 2.42 8.49
CA LEU A 120 4.24 2.12 8.57
C LEU A 120 4.86 2.60 9.89
N GLU A 121 4.48 3.80 10.35
CA GLU A 121 4.91 4.35 11.65
C GLU A 121 4.41 3.50 12.82
N ARG A 122 3.14 3.06 12.79
CA ARG A 122 2.58 2.13 13.80
C ARG A 122 3.34 0.80 13.83
N ILE A 123 3.65 0.22 12.67
CA ILE A 123 4.43 -1.03 12.58
C ILE A 123 5.82 -0.84 13.20
N LYS A 124 6.49 0.29 12.92
CA LYS A 124 7.80 0.60 13.50
C LYS A 124 7.73 0.75 15.02
N ALA A 125 6.70 1.43 15.54
CA ALA A 125 6.49 1.59 16.98
C ALA A 125 6.29 0.25 17.69
N ILE A 126 5.43 -0.62 17.15
CA ILE A 126 5.20 -1.98 17.71
C ILE A 126 6.50 -2.79 17.70
N LYS A 127 7.26 -2.77 16.58
CA LYS A 127 8.55 -3.47 16.50
C LYS A 127 9.57 -2.92 17.49
N LYS A 128 9.59 -1.61 17.73
CA LYS A 128 10.49 -0.98 18.71
C LYS A 128 10.11 -1.38 20.14
N ALA A 129 8.82 -1.36 20.48
CA ALA A 129 8.32 -1.78 21.79
C ALA A 129 8.62 -3.26 22.06
N ALA A 130 8.38 -4.14 21.09
CA ALA A 130 8.69 -5.58 21.23
C ALA A 130 10.19 -5.86 21.43
N LYS A 131 11.08 -5.07 20.81
CA LYS A 131 12.53 -5.16 21.05
C LYS A 131 12.94 -4.67 22.45
N ALA A 132 12.27 -3.64 22.96
CA ALA A 132 12.52 -3.12 24.30
C ALA A 132 12.08 -4.12 25.38
N ASP A 133 10.93 -4.77 25.20
CA ASP A 133 10.44 -5.84 26.10
C ASP A 133 11.41 -7.04 26.15
N GLN A 134 11.99 -7.43 25.02
CA GLN A 134 12.99 -8.50 24.97
C GLN A 134 14.31 -8.14 25.67
N GLN A 135 14.66 -6.85 25.77
CA GLN A 135 15.85 -6.40 26.50
C GLN A 135 15.61 -6.27 28.01
N GLN A 136 14.36 -6.08 28.44
CA GLN A 136 13.99 -6.09 29.87
C GLN A 136 13.78 -7.50 30.43
N ALA A 137 13.57 -8.51 29.57
CA ALA A 137 13.40 -9.91 29.98
C ALA A 137 14.71 -10.67 30.23
N VAL A 138 15.87 -10.00 30.30
CA VAL A 138 17.12 -10.60 30.81
C VAL A 138 17.22 -10.27 32.31
N PRO A 139 16.94 -11.21 33.22
CA PRO A 139 17.11 -10.96 34.63
C PRO A 139 18.60 -10.79 34.93
N ALA A 140 18.94 -9.70 35.61
CA ALA A 140 20.18 -9.56 36.33
C ALA A 140 20.21 -10.59 37.48
N ALA A 141 20.71 -11.79 37.20
CA ALA A 141 21.40 -12.65 38.15
C ALA A 141 22.72 -12.95 37.44
N VAL A 142 23.85 -12.36 37.82
CA VAL A 142 24.53 -12.56 39.10
C VAL A 142 25.38 -11.31 39.39
N ALA A 143 25.16 -10.69 40.54
CA ALA A 143 26.13 -9.78 41.14
C ALA A 143 26.07 -9.95 42.67
N GLU A 144 26.84 -10.90 43.17
CA GLU A 144 27.32 -10.82 44.56
C GLU A 144 28.74 -11.42 44.61
N ALA A 145 29.72 -10.54 44.73
CA ALA A 145 31.01 -10.79 45.34
C ALA A 145 31.00 -10.03 46.68
N PRO A 146 31.75 -10.44 47.72
CA PRO A 146 33.16 -10.02 47.77
C PRO A 146 34.16 -10.90 48.56
N ALA A 147 35.44 -10.58 48.35
CA ALA A 147 36.62 -10.67 49.25
C ALA A 147 37.38 -12.02 49.39
N GLY A 148 38.67 -12.00 48.98
CA GLY A 148 39.69 -13.06 49.09
C GLY A 148 40.28 -13.20 50.52
N PRO A 149 41.58 -13.51 50.75
CA PRO A 149 42.70 -13.78 49.84
C PRO A 149 43.39 -15.15 50.10
N GLU A 150 44.30 -15.62 49.23
CA GLU A 150 45.61 -16.15 49.64
C GLU A 150 46.44 -16.62 48.43
N ALA A 151 47.70 -16.22 48.47
CA ALA A 151 48.74 -16.58 47.52
C ALA A 151 49.42 -17.88 47.97
N THR A 152 49.72 -18.78 47.05
CA THR A 152 50.93 -19.62 47.15
C THR A 152 51.45 -19.95 45.76
N ALA A 153 52.64 -19.44 45.49
CA ALA A 153 53.53 -19.84 44.43
C ALA A 153 54.29 -21.12 44.81
N THR A 154 54.45 -22.04 43.85
CA THR A 154 55.54 -23.05 43.75
C THR A 154 55.46 -23.61 42.32
N ALA A 155 56.32 -23.25 41.37
CA ALA A 155 57.71 -23.69 41.17
C ALA A 155 57.85 -25.21 40.90
N GLY A 156 58.33 -25.58 39.70
CA GLY A 156 58.97 -26.89 39.47
C GLY A 156 58.98 -27.45 38.04
N GLY A 157 60.16 -27.47 37.41
CA GLY A 157 60.59 -28.49 36.42
C GLY A 157 60.35 -28.15 34.93
N ALA A 158 61.28 -27.57 34.18
CA ALA A 158 62.61 -28.02 33.75
C ALA A 158 62.63 -29.18 32.72
N ALA A 159 62.96 -28.79 31.48
CA ALA A 159 63.98 -29.35 30.59
C ALA A 159 63.75 -30.65 29.77
N ALA A 160 64.18 -30.50 28.50
CA ALA A 160 64.90 -31.46 27.65
C ALA A 160 64.07 -32.57 26.96
N VAL A 161 64.38 -33.13 25.79
CA VAL A 161 65.29 -32.93 24.62
C VAL A 161 64.91 -34.10 23.68
N ALA A 162 65.10 -33.92 22.37
CA ALA A 162 65.23 -34.95 21.32
C ALA A 162 64.01 -35.81 20.93
N ALA A 163 63.61 -35.71 19.65
CA ALA A 163 64.09 -36.63 18.60
C ALA A 163 63.84 -36.00 17.21
#